data_AF-L1J1Z2-F1
#
_entry.id   AF-L1J1Z2-F1
#
_cell.length_a   1.000
_cell.length_b   1.000
_cell.length_c   1.000
_cell.angle_alpha   90.00
_cell.angle_beta   90.00
_cell.angle_gamma   90.00
#
_symmetry.space_group_name_H-M   'P 1'
#
loop_
_entity.id
_entity.type
_entity.pdbx_description
1 polymer ?
#
loop_
_entity_poly.entity_id
_entity_poly.type
_entity_poly.pdbx_seq_one_letter_code
_entity_poly.pdbx_strand_id
1 'polypeptide(L)' 'WVPDDAAAACKVCSAEFGFIRRRHHCRMCGNVVCNSCSGHRPRGKRVCSQCY' A
#
# COMPACT_ATOMS: atom_id res chain seq x y z
N TRP A 1 -3.50 7.77 8.15
CA TRP A 1 -3.18 7.94 6.71
C TRP A 1 -1.84 8.64 6.67
N VAL A 2 -0.79 8.01 6.11
CA VAL A 2 0.53 8.65 5.96
C VAL A 2 0.50 9.53 4.71
N PRO A 3 1.00 10.78 4.75
CA PRO A 3 1.09 11.64 3.57
C PRO A 3 1.83 10.93 2.43
N ASP A 4 1.29 11.02 1.23
CA ASP A 4 1.82 10.35 0.03
C ASP A 4 3.29 10.72 -0.27
N ASP A 5 3.71 11.94 0.07
CA ASP A 5 5.07 12.44 -0.13
C ASP A 5 6.09 11.83 0.85
N ALA A 6 5.65 11.22 1.95
CA ALA A 6 6.54 10.57 2.91
C ALA A 6 6.87 9.11 2.55
N ALA A 7 6.15 8.51 1.60
CA ALA A 7 6.33 7.11 1.22
C ALA A 7 7.09 6.98 -0.10
N ALA A 8 8.43 6.94 -0.02
CA ALA A 8 9.29 6.66 -1.16
C ALA A 8 9.19 5.19 -1.63
N ALA A 9 8.84 4.27 -0.72
CA ALA A 9 8.79 2.84 -0.99
C ALA A 9 7.60 2.15 -0.32
N CYS A 10 7.23 0.99 -0.86
CA CYS A 10 6.16 0.16 -0.32
C CYS A 10 6.50 -0.29 1.11
N LYS A 11 5.60 -0.06 2.07
CA LYS A 11 5.82 -0.46 3.47
C LYS A 11 5.94 -1.98 3.70
N VAL A 12 5.55 -2.79 2.73
CA VAL A 12 5.60 -4.27 2.81
C VAL A 12 6.85 -4.82 2.14
N CYS A 13 7.07 -4.51 0.87
CA CYS A 13 8.17 -5.09 0.08
C CYS A 13 9.38 -4.17 -0.10
N SER A 14 9.33 -2.95 0.45
CA SER A 14 10.37 -1.92 0.32
C SER A 14 10.72 -1.50 -1.10
N ALA A 15 9.96 -1.93 -2.10
CA ALA A 15 10.15 -1.51 -3.48
C ALA A 15 9.75 -0.04 -3.66
N GLU A 16 10.63 0.73 -4.30
CA GLU A 16 10.41 2.14 -4.58
C GLU A 16 9.18 2.35 -5.47
N PHE A 17 8.44 3.40 -5.14
CA PHE A 17 7.34 3.88 -5.98
C PHE A 17 7.89 4.68 -7.15
N GLY A 18 7.13 4.69 -8.25
CA GLY A 18 7.48 5.42 -9.45
C GLY A 18 6.32 5.44 -10.43
N PHE A 19 6.58 5.69 -11.70
CA PHE A 19 5.54 5.76 -12.72
C PHE A 19 4.75 4.44 -12.89
N ILE A 20 5.44 3.30 -12.77
CA ILE A 20 4.83 1.96 -12.93
C ILE A 20 4.27 1.46 -11.59
N ARG A 21 5.04 1.61 -10.51
CA ARG A 21 4.63 1.18 -9.17
C ARG A 21 3.92 2.33 -8.45
N ARG A 22 2.60 2.38 -8.59
CA ARG A 22 1.76 3.40 -7.96
C ARG A 22 1.53 3.13 -6.46
N ARG A 23 1.32 4.22 -5.72
CA ARG A 23 1.01 4.22 -4.28
C ARG A 23 -0.45 3.83 -4.02
N HIS A 24 -0.68 2.98 -3.03
CA HIS A 24 -2.01 2.63 -2.54
C HIS A 24 -2.04 2.53 -1.02
N HIS A 25 -3.06 3.07 -0.38
CA HIS A 25 -3.16 2.95 1.08
C HIS A 25 -3.81 1.64 1.53
N CYS A 26 -3.31 1.06 2.61
CA CYS A 26 -4.08 0.07 3.35
C CYS A 26 -5.19 0.80 4.13
N ARG A 27 -6.45 0.38 3.95
CA ARG A 27 -7.60 0.98 4.66
C ARG A 27 -7.73 0.49 6.10
N MET A 28 -6.91 -0.49 6.53
CA MET A 28 -6.86 -0.99 7.90
C MET A 28 -5.78 -0.27 8.72
N CYS A 29 -4.53 -0.25 8.25
CA CYS A 29 -3.40 0.36 9.00
C CYS A 29 -2.95 1.74 8.48
N GLY A 30 -3.44 2.19 7.32
CA GLY A 30 -3.10 3.50 6.75
C GLY A 30 -1.74 3.59 6.05
N ASN A 31 -0.95 2.51 6.02
CA ASN A 31 0.35 2.44 5.34
C ASN A 31 0.22 2.55 3.81
N VAL A 32 1.25 3.07 3.16
CA VAL A 32 1.36 3.13 1.69
C VAL A 32 2.04 1.86 1.17
N VAL A 33 1.39 1.19 0.23
CA VAL A 33 1.78 -0.11 -0.33
C VAL A 33 1.60 -0.15 -1.85
N CYS A 34 2.27 -1.08 -2.52
CA CYS A 34 2.12 -1.28 -3.96
C CYS A 34 0.93 -2.19 -4.29
N ASN A 35 0.56 -2.29 -5.57
CA ASN A 35 -0.58 -3.11 -5.99
C ASN A 35 -0.38 -4.60 -5.67
N SER A 36 0.84 -5.12 -5.87
CA SER A 36 1.20 -6.50 -5.55
C SER A 36 1.06 -6.82 -4.05
N CYS A 37 1.33 -5.84 -3.18
CA CYS A 37 1.19 -6.00 -1.73
C CYS A 37 -0.21 -5.62 -1.22
N SER A 38 -1.16 -5.32 -2.09
CA SER A 38 -2.52 -4.90 -1.70
C SER A 38 -3.63 -5.47 -2.59
N GLY A 39 -3.45 -6.71 -3.05
CA GLY A 39 -4.41 -7.41 -3.91
C GLY A 39 -5.73 -7.78 -3.20
N HIS A 40 -5.73 -7.88 -1.87
CA HIS A 40 -6.90 -8.32 -1.11
C HIS A 40 -7.83 -7.16 -0.74
N ARG A 41 -9.14 -7.44 -0.81
CA ARG A 41 -10.22 -6.47 -0.51
C ARG A 41 -11.30 -7.06 0.41
N PRO A 42 -10.97 -7.43 1.66
CA PRO A 42 -11.97 -7.89 2.61
C PRO A 42 -13.07 -6.83 2.78
N ARG A 43 -14.33 -7.24 2.65
CA ARG A 43 -15.50 -6.34 2.72
C ARG A 43 -15.37 -5.11 1.80
N GLY A 44 -14.73 -5.28 0.64
CA GLY A 44 -14.54 -4.23 -0.37
C GLY A 44 -13.49 -3.17 -0.02
N LYS A 45 -12.77 -3.29 1.10
CA LYS A 45 -11.73 -2.34 1.52
C LYS A 45 -10.34 -2.86 1.15
N ARG A 46 -9.56 -2.10 0.38
CA ARG A 46 -8.18 -2.48 0.03
C ARG A 46 -7.30 -2.54 1.29
N VAL A 47 -6.67 -3.68 1.54
CA VAL A 47 -5.72 -3.87 2.66
C VAL A 47 -4.35 -4.28 2.13
N CYS A 48 -3.31 -4.12 2.95
CA CYS A 48 -2.00 -4.67 2.61
C CYS A 48 -1.94 -6.15 2.98
N SER A 49 -0.97 -6.89 2.45
CA SER A 49 -0.76 -8.31 2.76
C SER A 49 -0.39 -8.60 4.23
N GLN A 50 -0.01 -7.58 5.01
CA GLN A 50 0.21 -7.72 6.46
C GLN A 50 -1.07 -7.50 7.29
N CYS A 51 -2.12 -6.97 6.68
CA CYS A 51 -3.42 -6.70 7.31
C CYS A 51 -4.55 -7.59 6.75
N TYR A 52 -4.26 -8.34 5.70
CA TYR A 52 -5.08 -9.47 5.27
C TYR A 52 -4.72 -10.66 6.15
#